data_AF-A0A3D6BTL9-F1
#
_entry.id   AF-A0A3D6BTL9-F1
#
_cell.length_a   1.000
_cell.length_b   1.000
_cell.length_c   1.000
_cell.angle_alpha   90.00
_cell.angle_beta   90.00
_cell.angle_gamma   90.00
#
_symmetry.space_group_name_H-M   'P 1'
#
loop_
_entity.id
_entity.type
_entity.pdbx_description
1 polymer ?
#
loop_
_entity_poly.entity_id
_entity_poly.type
_entity_poly.pdbx_seq_one_letter_code
_entity_poly.pdbx_strand_id
1 'polypeptide(L)' 'MKDLLQKYEAKEPEIIFNWKDPETDAEGWTVINSLRGGAAGGGTRMRKGLDMNEVLSLAKTMEVKF' A
#
# COMPACT_ATOMS: atom_id res chain seq x y z
N MET A 1 21.07 -9.60 -5.82
CA MET A 1 19.81 -9.66 -5.03
C MET A 1 19.54 -8.37 -4.29
N LYS A 2 20.50 -7.82 -3.53
CA LYS A 2 20.32 -6.54 -2.79
C LYS A 2 19.88 -5.38 -3.69
N ASP A 3 20.51 -5.22 -4.85
CA ASP A 3 20.18 -4.12 -5.78
C ASP A 3 18.76 -4.25 -6.35
N LEU A 4 18.27 -5.48 -6.57
CA LEU A 4 16.90 -5.73 -7.03
C LEU A 4 15.87 -5.39 -5.96
N LEU A 5 16.17 -5.72 -4.69
CA LEU A 5 15.31 -5.35 -3.56
C LEU A 5 15.26 -3.85 -3.38
N GLN A 6 16.39 -3.15 -3.44
CA GLN A 6 16.41 -1.68 -3.37
C GLN A 6 15.61 -1.05 -4.51
N LYS A 7 15.78 -1.53 -5.75
CA LYS A 7 15.00 -1.06 -6.89
C LYS A 7 13.50 -1.29 -6.69
N TYR A 8 13.11 -2.42 -6.10
CA TYR A 8 11.73 -2.73 -5.80
C TYR A 8 11.14 -1.87 -4.68
N GLU A 9 11.89 -1.68 -3.59
CA GLU A 9 11.52 -0.81 -2.47
C GLU A 9 11.38 0.65 -2.95
N ALA A 10 12.22 1.11 -3.88
CA ALA A 10 12.15 2.44 -4.46
C ALA A 10 11.06 2.62 -5.54
N LYS A 11 10.44 1.54 -6.03
CA LYS A 11 9.37 1.62 -7.04
C LYS A 11 8.19 2.44 -6.50
N GLU A 12 7.75 3.46 -7.22
CA GLU A 12 6.55 4.20 -6.81
C GLU A 12 5.29 3.35 -7.05
N PRO A 13 4.29 3.43 -6.15
CA PRO A 13 3.02 2.75 -6.37
C PRO A 13 2.21 3.43 -7.48
N GLU A 14 1.36 2.67 -8.15
CA GLU A 14 0.47 3.17 -9.21
C GLU A 14 -0.52 4.21 -8.67
N ILE A 15 -1.14 3.91 -7.52
CA ILE A 15 -2.17 4.77 -6.92
C ILE A 15 -1.98 4.81 -5.42
N ILE A 16 -2.05 6.01 -4.87
CA ILE A 16 -2.22 6.27 -3.43
C ILE A 16 -3.49 7.09 -3.28
N PHE A 17 -4.44 6.55 -2.53
CA PHE A 17 -5.62 7.28 -2.11
C PHE A 17 -5.58 7.45 -0.59
N ASN A 18 -5.70 8.69 -0.12
CA ASN A 18 -5.81 9.03 1.29
C ASN A 18 -7.17 9.66 1.54
N TRP A 19 -7.80 9.30 2.65
CA TRP A 19 -9.00 9.97 3.13
C TRP A 19 -8.91 10.25 4.63
N LYS A 20 -9.63 11.29 5.03
CA LYS A 20 -9.92 11.58 6.42
C LYS A 20 -11.43 11.65 6.57
N ASP A 21 -11.94 10.93 7.55
CA ASP A 21 -13.36 10.92 7.85
C ASP A 21 -13.77 12.26 8.50
N PRO A 22 -14.87 12.90 8.09
CA PRO A 22 -15.28 14.17 8.65
C PRO A 22 -16.04 14.05 9.98
N GLU A 23 -16.54 12.86 10.32
CA GLU A 23 -17.36 12.62 11.52
C GLU A 23 -16.54 12.02 12.68
N THR A 24 -15.39 11.42 12.36
CA THR A 24 -14.51 10.73 13.30
C THR A 24 -13.04 11.12 13.08
N ASP A 25 -12.16 10.72 13.99
CA ASP A 25 -10.71 10.91 13.83
C ASP A 25 -10.06 9.85 12.92
N ALA A 26 -10.86 9.06 12.19
CA ALA A 26 -10.33 8.03 11.31
C ALA A 26 -9.68 8.66 10.07
N GLU A 27 -8.47 8.22 9.76
CA GLU A 27 -7.81 8.44 8.47
C GLU A 27 -7.37 7.10 7.90
N GLY A 28 -7.20 7.03 6.59
CA GLY A 28 -6.80 5.78 5.96
C GLY A 28 -6.15 5.98 4.60
N TRP A 29 -5.45 4.93 4.19
CA TRP A 29 -4.77 4.87 2.92
C TRP A 29 -5.14 3.59 2.18
N THR A 30 -5.37 3.74 0.88
CA THR A 30 -5.49 2.63 -0.07
C THR A 30 -4.34 2.80 -1.05
N VAL A 31 -3.44 1.81 -1.07
CA VAL A 31 -2.26 1.83 -1.94
C VAL A 31 -2.33 0.67 -2.90
N ILE A 32 -2.24 0.99 -4.20
CA ILE A 32 -2.16 0.02 -5.28
C ILE A 32 -0.75 0.10 -5.84
N ASN A 33 0.08 -0.91 -5.57
CA ASN A 33 1.48 -0.94 -6.02
C ASN A 33 1.63 -1.40 -7.48
N SER A 34 0.72 -2.26 -7.94
CA SER A 34 0.60 -2.70 -9.33
C SER A 34 -0.80 -3.28 -9.58
N LEU A 35 -1.13 -3.41 -10.86
CA LEU A 35 -2.33 -4.10 -11.33
C LEU A 35 -1.91 -5.29 -12.17
N ARG A 36 -2.54 -6.44 -11.94
CA ARG A 36 -2.38 -7.65 -12.77
C ARG A 36 -3.72 -7.98 -13.41
N GLY A 37 -3.79 -7.90 -14.74
CA GLY A 37 -5.06 -8.05 -15.47
C GLY A 37 -6.09 -6.96 -15.13
N GLY A 38 -5.65 -5.78 -14.70
CA GLY A 38 -6.51 -4.66 -14.32
C GLY A 38 -7.05 -4.71 -12.89
N ALA A 39 -6.60 -5.66 -12.05
CA ALA A 39 -7.01 -5.78 -10.65
C ALA A 39 -5.81 -5.85 -9.70
N ALA A 40 -6.02 -5.45 -8.45
CA ALA A 40 -5.10 -5.62 -7.33
C ALA A 40 -5.81 -6.37 -6.18
N GLY A 41 -5.08 -7.25 -5.51
CA GLY A 41 -5.55 -7.99 -4.33
C GLY A 41 -4.89 -7.47 -3.05
N GLY A 42 -5.68 -7.29 -1.99
CA GLY A 42 -5.25 -6.67 -0.75
C GLY A 42 -6.13 -7.06 0.43
N GLY A 43 -5.59 -7.01 1.64
CA GLY A 43 -6.39 -7.06 2.87
C GLY A 43 -6.61 -5.67 3.45
N THR A 44 -7.61 -5.52 4.31
CA THR A 44 -7.80 -4.31 5.12
C THR A 44 -7.07 -4.47 6.46
N ARG A 45 -6.28 -3.47 6.83
CA ARG A 45 -5.59 -3.43 8.13
C ARG A 45 -6.09 -2.23 8.93
N MET A 46 -6.55 -2.49 10.16
CA MET A 46 -7.07 -1.46 11.06
C MET A 46 -6.37 -1.58 12.41
N ARG A 47 -5.56 -0.58 12.76
CA ARG A 47 -4.91 -0.46 14.08
C ARG A 47 -4.57 1.00 14.39
N LYS A 48 -4.48 1.33 15.68
CA LYS A 48 -4.00 2.65 16.12
C LYS A 48 -2.53 2.83 15.75
N GLY A 49 -2.17 4.01 15.23
CA GLY A 49 -0.80 4.36 14.83
C GLY A 49 -0.30 3.61 13.59
N LEU A 50 -1.22 3.23 12.69
CA LEU A 50 -0.89 2.82 11.33
C LEU A 50 -0.55 4.06 10.51
N ASP A 51 0.49 3.97 9.69
CA ASP A 51 0.95 5.07 8.84
C ASP A 51 1.04 4.65 7.37
N MET A 52 1.22 5.64 6.50
CA MET A 52 1.32 5.45 5.06
C MET A 52 2.49 4.53 4.65
N ASN A 53 3.61 4.53 5.38
CA ASN A 53 4.77 3.70 5.06
C ASN A 53 4.47 2.21 5.30
N GLU A 54 3.74 1.89 6.37
CA GLU A 54 3.26 0.54 6.64
C GLU A 54 2.32 0.08 5.51
N VAL A 55 1.37 0.90 5.09
CA VAL A 55 0.43 0.55 4.01
C VAL A 55 1.16 0.35 2.68
N LEU A 56 2.11 1.22 2.34
CA LEU A 56 2.95 1.08 1.15
C LEU A 56 3.74 -0.23 1.15
N SER A 57 4.39 -0.56 2.26
CA SER A 57 5.17 -1.79 2.42
C SER A 57 4.30 -3.05 2.28
N LEU A 58 3.09 -3.01 2.85
CA LEU A 58 2.12 -4.09 2.71
C LEU A 58 1.67 -4.24 1.25
N ALA A 59 1.33 -3.15 0.56
CA ALA A 59 0.93 -3.20 -0.85
C ALA A 59 2.03 -3.76 -1.76
N LYS A 60 3.30 -3.38 -1.53
CA LYS A 60 4.48 -3.97 -2.20
C LYS A 60 4.60 -5.46 -1.91
N THR A 61 4.37 -5.89 -0.68
CA THR A 61 4.43 -7.32 -0.35
C THR A 61 3.33 -8.11 -1.08
N MET A 62 2.15 -7.51 -1.25
CA MET A 62 1.02 -8.16 -1.93
C MET A 62 1.26 -8.36 -3.44
N GLU A 63 1.93 -7.44 -4.13
CA GLU A 63 2.35 -7.62 -5.53
C GLU A 63 3.26 -8.84 -5.73
N VAL A 64 4.14 -9.15 -4.77
CA VAL A 64 5.01 -10.33 -4.89
C VAL A 64 4.23 -11.62 -4.62
N LYS A 65 3.19 -11.54 -3.79
CA LYS A 65 2.39 -12.70 -3.38
C LYS A 65 1.39 -13.16 -4.45
N PHE A 66 0.91 -12.27 -5.32
CA PHE A 66 -0.18 -12.52 -6.28
C PHE A 66 0.20 -12.14 -7.71
#